data_AF-A0A7C5C894-F1
#
_entry.id   AF-A0A7C5C894-F1
#
_cell.length_a   1.000
_cell.length_b   1.000
_cell.length_c   1.000
_cell.angle_alpha   90.00
_cell.angle_beta   90.00
_cell.angle_gamma   90.00
#
_symmetry.space_group_name_H-M   'P 1'
#
loop_
_entity.id
_entity.type
_entity.pdbx_description
1 polymer ?
#
loop_
_entity_poly.entity_id
_entity_poly.type
_entity_poly.pdbx_seq_one_letter_code
_entity_poly.pdbx_strand_id
1 'polypeptide(L)'
;MMSQITSKGVDSNIKQEAIFAAATELNEAVTGHWDENSLEPGSPNSYARVIDIDGKCDNNTSSPRYRLMPGHIGEPLHRRCLNSSTITPANASATAVEALEDKVHGYISILLNPTPSKEGYKDNYQSNITVENNVSFGGTSNENIKLITVQVTDKNQKVISSLKTYSANIGEVDYYKRTY
;
A
#
# COMPACT_ATOMS: atom_id res chain seq x y z
N MET A 1 23.30 -1.07 -38.23
CA MET A 1 23.33 -0.01 -37.20
C MET A 1 21.96 0.62 -36.94
N MET A 2 21.07 0.74 -37.94
CA MET A 2 19.70 1.26 -37.76
C MET A 2 18.78 0.35 -36.90
N SER A 3 18.86 -0.98 -37.07
CA SER A 3 18.11 -1.98 -36.28
C SER A 3 18.46 -1.98 -34.77
N GLN A 4 19.69 -1.62 -34.42
CA GLN A 4 20.14 -1.59 -33.03
C GLN A 4 19.67 -0.31 -32.30
N ILE A 5 19.48 0.79 -33.05
CA ILE A 5 18.94 2.05 -32.52
C ILE A 5 17.43 1.92 -32.29
N THR A 6 16.69 1.30 -33.22
CA THR A 6 15.26 1.02 -33.03
C THR A 6 15.01 0.03 -31.90
N SER A 7 15.79 -1.04 -31.77
CA SER A 7 15.69 -1.98 -30.64
C SER A 7 15.94 -1.31 -29.29
N LYS A 8 16.99 -0.47 -29.17
CA LYS A 8 17.25 0.28 -27.93
C LYS A 8 16.16 1.29 -27.60
N GLY A 9 15.56 1.93 -28.61
CA GLY A 9 14.44 2.85 -28.41
C GLY A 9 13.19 2.14 -27.91
N VAL A 10 12.85 0.99 -28.51
CA VAL A 10 11.74 0.13 -28.09
C VAL A 10 11.93 -0.37 -26.66
N ASP A 11 13.13 -0.88 -26.32
CA ASP A 11 13.45 -1.36 -24.98
C ASP A 11 13.45 -0.25 -23.91
N SER A 12 13.85 0.97 -24.26
CA SER A 12 13.79 2.11 -23.34
C SER A 12 12.36 2.58 -23.10
N ASN A 13 11.53 2.60 -24.14
CA ASN A 13 10.15 3.02 -24.05
C ASN A 13 9.32 2.04 -23.21
N ILE A 14 9.52 0.73 -23.37
CA ILE A 14 8.78 -0.25 -22.56
C ILE A 14 9.17 -0.19 -21.09
N LYS A 15 10.45 0.04 -20.76
CA LYS A 15 10.87 0.23 -19.36
C LYS A 15 10.21 1.45 -18.74
N GLN A 16 10.07 2.54 -19.48
CA GLN A 16 9.36 3.73 -19.01
C GLN A 16 7.88 3.45 -18.78
N GLU A 17 7.21 2.80 -19.74
CA GLU A 17 5.80 2.40 -19.59
C GLU A 17 5.58 1.45 -18.40
N ALA A 18 6.47 0.48 -18.20
CA ALA A 18 6.44 -0.44 -17.07
C ALA A 18 6.65 0.30 -15.72
N ILE A 19 7.54 1.29 -15.67
CA ILE A 19 7.71 2.14 -14.49
C ILE A 19 6.44 2.96 -14.22
N PHE A 20 5.81 3.54 -15.24
CA PHE A 20 4.56 4.28 -15.07
C PHE A 20 3.41 3.38 -14.60
N ALA A 21 3.29 2.18 -15.15
CA ALA A 21 2.29 1.21 -14.72
C ALA A 21 2.51 0.80 -13.26
N ALA A 22 3.75 0.41 -12.90
CA ALA A 22 4.10 0.07 -11.53
C ALA A 22 3.85 1.23 -10.55
N ALA A 23 4.16 2.47 -10.96
CA ALA A 23 3.93 3.65 -10.14
C ALA A 23 2.43 3.96 -9.98
N THR A 24 1.63 3.70 -11.00
CA THR A 24 0.17 3.91 -10.94
C THR A 24 -0.47 2.94 -9.95
N GLU A 25 -0.15 1.66 -10.06
CA GLU A 25 -0.62 0.63 -9.12
C GLU A 25 -0.11 0.87 -7.70
N LEU A 26 1.15 1.28 -7.55
CA LEU A 26 1.69 1.63 -6.24
C LEU A 26 0.95 2.82 -5.63
N ASN A 27 0.65 3.85 -6.43
CA ASN A 27 -0.14 5.00 -5.98
C ASN A 27 -1.55 4.59 -5.58
N GLU A 28 -2.21 3.72 -6.36
CA GLU A 28 -3.51 3.18 -5.99
C GLU A 28 -3.43 2.43 -4.66
N ALA A 29 -2.43 1.57 -4.48
CA ALA A 29 -2.25 0.82 -3.25
C ALA A 29 -2.11 1.74 -2.03
N VAL A 30 -1.22 2.75 -2.08
CA VAL A 30 -0.98 3.64 -0.94
C VAL A 30 -2.12 4.63 -0.65
N THR A 31 -3.12 4.73 -1.52
CA THR A 31 -4.33 5.55 -1.26
C THR A 31 -5.39 4.83 -0.45
N GLY A 32 -5.34 3.50 -0.36
CA GLY A 32 -6.22 2.72 0.51
C GLY A 32 -5.86 2.88 2.00
N HIS A 33 -6.74 2.41 2.88
CA HIS A 33 -6.43 2.38 4.31
C HIS A 33 -5.26 1.44 4.60
N TRP A 34 -4.53 1.70 5.69
CA TRP A 34 -3.37 0.89 6.05
C TRP A 34 -3.73 -0.57 6.31
N ASP A 35 -4.90 -0.79 6.92
CA ASP A 35 -5.44 -2.10 7.29
C ASP A 35 -6.94 -1.97 7.55
N GLU A 36 -7.74 -2.97 7.24
CA GLU A 36 -9.19 -2.95 7.54
C GLU A 36 -9.47 -2.87 9.04
N ASN A 37 -8.63 -3.50 9.87
CA ASN A 37 -8.75 -3.46 11.32
C ASN A 37 -8.26 -2.12 11.90
N SER A 38 -7.77 -1.19 11.08
CA SER A 38 -7.46 0.18 11.51
C SER A 38 -8.72 1.03 11.74
N LEU A 39 -9.89 0.54 11.35
CA LEU A 39 -11.17 1.23 11.52
C LEU A 39 -11.83 0.85 12.84
N GLU A 40 -12.52 1.82 13.46
CA GLU A 40 -13.19 1.57 14.72
C GLU A 40 -14.42 0.64 14.50
N PRO A 41 -14.54 -0.47 15.27
CA PRO A 41 -15.67 -1.39 15.13
C PRO A 41 -17.01 -0.68 15.28
N GLY A 42 -17.91 -0.90 14.32
CA GLY A 42 -19.23 -0.24 14.30
C GLY A 42 -19.24 1.17 13.72
N SER A 43 -18.10 1.68 13.23
CA SER A 43 -18.01 2.94 12.49
C SER A 43 -17.15 2.79 11.22
N PRO A 44 -17.61 2.05 10.20
CA PRO A 44 -16.83 1.78 8.99
C PRO A 44 -16.54 3.02 8.14
N ASN A 45 -17.31 4.11 8.30
CA ASN A 45 -17.06 5.41 7.65
C ASN A 45 -16.19 6.34 8.53
N SER A 46 -15.45 5.79 9.48
CA SER A 46 -14.49 6.57 10.28
C SER A 46 -13.11 6.59 9.61
N TYR A 47 -12.29 7.55 9.99
CA TYR A 47 -10.89 7.61 9.61
C TYR A 47 -10.11 6.46 10.23
N ALA A 48 -9.10 5.97 9.50
CA ALA A 48 -8.19 4.95 10.01
C ALA A 48 -7.47 5.45 11.26
N ARG A 49 -7.43 4.61 12.29
CA ARG A 49 -6.75 4.83 13.57
C ARG A 49 -5.53 3.94 13.67
N VAL A 50 -4.64 4.25 14.61
CA VAL A 50 -3.45 3.44 14.86
C VAL A 50 -3.85 2.14 15.58
N ILE A 51 -3.44 1.00 15.03
CA ILE A 51 -3.54 -0.30 15.71
C ILE A 51 -2.48 -0.37 16.81
N ASP A 52 -2.83 -0.76 18.03
CA ASP A 52 -1.88 -0.84 19.15
C ASP A 52 -1.09 -2.17 19.11
N ILE A 53 0.04 -2.17 18.40
CA ILE A 53 0.84 -3.37 18.13
C ILE A 53 1.88 -3.64 19.24
N ASP A 54 2.40 -2.60 19.88
CA ASP A 54 3.48 -2.69 20.88
C ASP A 54 3.07 -2.20 22.28
N GLY A 55 1.78 -1.95 22.52
CA GLY A 55 1.32 -1.31 23.76
C GLY A 55 1.83 0.13 23.92
N LYS A 56 2.17 0.81 22.82
CA LYS A 56 2.72 2.17 22.82
C LYS A 56 1.62 3.23 22.95
N CYS A 57 0.37 2.84 22.74
CA CYS A 57 -0.77 3.72 22.96
C CYS A 57 -1.06 3.85 24.45
N ASP A 58 -1.38 5.07 24.92
CA ASP A 58 -1.78 5.29 26.30
C ASP A 58 -3.12 4.60 26.59
N ASN A 59 -3.11 3.61 27.49
CA ASN A 59 -4.27 2.83 27.87
C ASN A 59 -4.98 3.35 29.13
N ASN A 60 -4.53 4.47 29.71
CA ASN A 60 -5.16 5.07 30.89
C ASN A 60 -6.35 5.96 30.50
N THR A 61 -7.57 5.50 30.75
CA THR A 61 -8.82 6.22 30.43
C THR A 61 -8.97 7.56 31.16
N SER A 62 -8.25 7.76 32.27
CA SER A 62 -8.27 9.03 33.02
C SER A 62 -7.22 10.03 32.53
N SER A 63 -6.35 9.62 31.60
CA SER A 63 -5.31 10.47 31.03
C SER A 63 -5.89 11.38 29.95
N PRO A 64 -5.51 12.67 29.90
CA PRO A 64 -5.80 13.51 28.74
C PRO A 64 -5.13 13.00 27.45
N ARG A 65 -4.21 12.04 27.58
CA ARG A 65 -3.51 11.38 26.48
C ARG A 65 -4.08 10.00 26.13
N TYR A 66 -5.23 9.61 26.69
CA TYR A 66 -5.86 8.32 26.40
C TYR A 66 -5.94 8.05 24.89
N ARG A 67 -5.41 6.90 24.47
CA ARG A 67 -5.28 6.44 23.08
C ARG A 67 -4.40 7.33 22.19
N LEU A 68 -3.36 7.95 22.76
CA LEU A 68 -2.31 8.62 22.02
C LEU A 68 -1.00 7.80 22.07
N MET A 69 -0.29 7.75 20.96
CA MET A 69 1.08 7.24 20.88
C MET A 69 2.08 8.39 21.09
N PRO A 70 3.32 8.14 21.55
CA PRO A 70 4.37 9.15 21.55
C PRO A 70 4.48 9.88 20.20
N GLY A 71 4.45 11.23 20.25
CA GLY A 71 4.46 12.09 19.06
C GLY A 71 3.09 12.50 18.54
N HIS A 72 2.00 11.91 19.02
CA HIS A 72 0.65 12.39 18.70
C HIS A 72 0.36 13.74 19.37
N ILE A 73 -0.41 14.57 18.69
CA ILE A 73 -0.93 15.84 19.21
C ILE A 73 -2.20 15.54 20.01
N GLY A 74 -2.25 16.00 21.26
CA GLY A 74 -3.35 15.78 22.20
C GLY A 74 -4.57 16.67 21.96
N GLU A 75 -5.01 16.78 20.70
CA GLU A 75 -6.15 17.59 20.30
C GLU A 75 -7.28 16.72 19.73
N PRO A 76 -8.52 17.24 19.68
CA PRO A 76 -9.59 16.62 18.89
C PRO A 76 -9.16 16.47 17.43
N LEU A 77 -9.72 15.46 16.74
CA LEU A 77 -9.57 15.26 15.29
C LEU A 77 -8.15 14.92 14.79
N HIS A 78 -7.16 14.81 15.68
CA HIS A 78 -5.83 14.33 15.33
C HIS A 78 -5.73 12.80 15.34
N ARG A 79 -4.62 12.27 14.82
CA ARG A 79 -4.29 10.83 14.84
C ARG A 79 -4.45 10.27 16.25
N ARG A 80 -5.19 9.17 16.37
CA ARG A 80 -5.41 8.45 17.62
C ARG A 80 -5.30 6.95 17.38
N CYS A 81 -4.97 6.23 18.43
CA CYS A 81 -5.08 4.79 18.42
C CYS A 81 -6.55 4.36 18.48
N LEU A 82 -6.82 3.12 18.10
CA LEU A 82 -8.10 2.46 18.32
C LEU A 82 -8.46 2.45 19.80
N ASN A 83 -9.77 2.47 20.10
CA ASN A 83 -10.20 2.37 21.50
C ASN A 83 -9.95 0.99 22.10
N SER A 84 -9.75 -0.03 21.27
CA SER A 84 -9.36 -1.38 21.69
C SER A 84 -7.87 -1.60 21.48
N SER A 85 -7.22 -2.19 22.49
CA SER A 85 -5.82 -2.64 22.43
C SER A 85 -5.69 -4.12 22.05
N THR A 86 -6.79 -4.81 21.75
CA THR A 86 -6.79 -6.24 21.40
C THR A 86 -6.89 -6.47 19.89
N ILE A 87 -7.08 -5.41 19.11
CA ILE A 87 -7.17 -5.49 17.67
C ILE A 87 -5.75 -5.65 17.11
N THR A 88 -5.59 -6.60 16.19
CA THR A 88 -4.33 -6.87 15.50
C THR A 88 -4.52 -6.63 14.00
N PRO A 89 -3.45 -6.35 13.24
CA PRO A 89 -3.55 -6.15 11.79
C PRO A 89 -4.21 -7.35 11.10
N ALA A 90 -5.06 -7.06 10.11
CA ALA A 90 -5.62 -8.07 9.24
C ALA A 90 -4.50 -8.69 8.38
N ASN A 91 -4.40 -10.02 8.41
CA ASN A 91 -3.44 -10.77 7.59
C ASN A 91 -4.03 -11.19 6.23
N ALA A 92 -5.26 -10.77 5.92
CA ALA A 92 -5.97 -11.10 4.70
C ALA A 92 -7.04 -10.05 4.39
N SER A 93 -7.38 -9.93 3.11
CA SER A 93 -8.49 -9.13 2.61
C SER A 93 -9.83 -9.58 3.21
N ALA A 94 -10.57 -8.66 3.81
CA ALA A 94 -11.99 -8.77 4.08
C ALA A 94 -12.79 -7.87 3.12
N THR A 95 -14.11 -7.99 3.15
CA THR A 95 -14.99 -7.41 2.12
C THR A 95 -15.58 -6.06 2.51
N ALA A 96 -15.15 -5.48 3.63
CA ALA A 96 -15.88 -4.37 4.24
C ALA A 96 -15.35 -3.01 3.80
N VAL A 97 -14.03 -2.84 3.67
CA VAL A 97 -13.40 -1.55 3.37
C VAL A 97 -12.11 -1.76 2.56
N GLU A 98 -11.84 -0.91 1.56
CA GLU A 98 -10.59 -0.97 0.80
C GLU A 98 -9.37 -0.62 1.67
N ALA A 99 -8.51 -1.62 1.88
CA ALA A 99 -7.23 -1.52 2.53
C ALA A 99 -6.08 -2.06 1.67
N LEU A 100 -4.85 -1.89 2.15
CA LEU A 100 -3.64 -2.32 1.45
C LEU A 100 -3.63 -3.80 1.07
N GLU A 101 -4.11 -4.66 1.98
CA GLU A 101 -4.20 -6.10 1.77
C GLU A 101 -5.17 -6.49 0.64
N ASP A 102 -6.17 -5.67 0.32
CA ASP A 102 -7.12 -5.92 -0.77
C ASP A 102 -6.52 -5.64 -2.14
N LYS A 103 -5.46 -4.84 -2.19
CA LYS A 103 -4.74 -4.50 -3.41
C LYS A 103 -3.76 -5.60 -3.83
N VAL A 104 -3.59 -6.62 -2.99
CA VAL A 104 -2.76 -7.79 -3.32
C VAL A 104 -3.42 -8.58 -4.44
N HIS A 105 -2.67 -8.78 -5.53
CA HIS A 105 -3.08 -9.67 -6.60
C HIS A 105 -1.85 -10.32 -7.23
N GLY A 106 -2.04 -11.53 -7.76
CA GLY A 106 -1.03 -12.21 -8.57
C GLY A 106 -0.85 -11.56 -9.94
N TYR A 107 -0.20 -12.26 -10.86
CA TYR A 107 0.05 -11.75 -12.21
C TYR A 107 -1.25 -11.50 -13.00
N ILE A 108 -1.65 -10.24 -13.14
CA ILE A 108 -2.78 -9.79 -13.97
C ILE A 108 -2.28 -9.01 -15.18
N SER A 109 -2.96 -9.12 -16.31
CA SER A 109 -2.55 -8.41 -17.53
C SER A 109 -2.91 -6.93 -17.47
N ILE A 110 -1.91 -6.06 -17.63
CA ILE A 110 -2.07 -4.59 -17.59
C ILE A 110 -1.93 -3.94 -18.97
N LEU A 111 -1.20 -4.58 -19.88
CA LEU A 111 -1.04 -4.15 -21.27
C LEU A 111 -1.42 -5.33 -22.15
N LEU A 112 -2.52 -5.19 -22.89
CA LEU A 112 -3.02 -6.22 -23.80
C LEU A 112 -2.41 -6.04 -25.18
N ASN A 113 -2.07 -7.15 -25.82
CA ASN A 113 -1.75 -7.21 -27.25
C ASN A 113 -2.92 -7.84 -28.05
N PRO A 114 -4.02 -7.12 -28.30
CA PRO A 114 -5.19 -7.69 -28.99
C PRO A 114 -4.93 -7.98 -30.48
N THR A 115 -3.87 -7.42 -31.07
CA THR A 115 -3.46 -7.69 -32.46
C THR A 115 -1.94 -7.84 -32.54
N PRO A 116 -1.40 -9.08 -32.65
CA PRO A 116 0.03 -9.39 -32.55
C PRO A 116 0.88 -8.95 -33.76
N SER A 117 0.56 -7.81 -34.37
CA SER A 117 1.16 -7.35 -35.63
C SER A 117 2.56 -6.75 -35.51
N LYS A 118 3.09 -6.57 -34.29
CA LYS A 118 4.45 -6.07 -34.05
C LYS A 118 5.13 -6.84 -32.93
N GLU A 119 5.96 -7.82 -33.30
CA GLU A 119 6.89 -8.47 -32.38
C GLU A 119 7.78 -7.41 -31.70
N GLY A 120 7.81 -7.40 -30.37
CA GLY A 120 8.82 -6.71 -29.58
C GLY A 120 8.40 -5.41 -28.86
N TYR A 121 7.31 -4.73 -29.23
CA TYR A 121 6.90 -3.49 -28.52
C TYR A 121 5.64 -3.66 -27.64
N LYS A 122 4.57 -4.28 -28.16
CA LYS A 122 3.36 -4.58 -27.39
C LYS A 122 3.25 -6.09 -27.20
N ASP A 123 3.81 -6.60 -26.10
CA ASP A 123 3.55 -7.97 -25.65
C ASP A 123 2.57 -7.92 -24.47
N ASN A 124 2.11 -9.09 -24.02
CA ASN A 124 1.30 -9.14 -22.81
C ASN A 124 2.22 -8.91 -21.60
N TYR A 125 2.05 -7.76 -20.95
CA TYR A 125 2.74 -7.44 -19.71
C TYR A 125 1.80 -7.64 -18.54
N GLN A 126 2.34 -8.16 -17.45
CA GLN A 126 1.58 -8.49 -16.25
C GLN A 126 2.07 -7.68 -15.08
N SER A 127 1.18 -7.33 -14.15
CA SER A 127 1.53 -6.77 -12.86
C SER A 127 1.24 -7.73 -11.72
N ASN A 128 2.01 -7.62 -10.66
CA ASN A 128 1.85 -8.37 -9.42
C ASN A 128 2.10 -7.42 -8.25
N ILE A 129 1.17 -7.38 -7.30
CA ILE A 129 1.27 -6.58 -6.09
C ILE A 129 1.33 -7.52 -4.90
N THR A 130 2.39 -7.39 -4.10
CA THR A 130 2.52 -8.10 -2.83
C THR A 130 2.61 -7.11 -1.69
N VAL A 131 1.93 -7.44 -0.59
CA VAL A 131 2.01 -6.70 0.67
C VAL A 131 2.53 -7.67 1.72
N GLU A 132 3.71 -7.36 2.26
CA GLU A 132 4.36 -8.16 3.30
C GLU A 132 4.19 -7.47 4.65
N ASN A 133 3.64 -8.19 5.62
CA ASN A 133 3.54 -7.76 7.01
C ASN A 133 4.84 -8.09 7.77
N ASN A 134 5.07 -7.39 8.88
CA ASN A 134 6.19 -7.66 9.80
C ASN A 134 7.57 -7.65 9.11
N VAL A 135 7.79 -6.67 8.24
CA VAL A 135 9.02 -6.57 7.46
C VAL A 135 10.18 -6.06 8.31
N SER A 136 11.40 -6.48 7.95
CA SER A 136 12.60 -5.96 8.59
C SER A 136 12.85 -4.51 8.16
N PHE A 137 12.76 -3.58 9.10
CA PHE A 137 13.08 -2.17 8.90
C PHE A 137 14.19 -1.76 9.87
N GLY A 138 15.32 -1.30 9.34
CA GLY A 138 16.50 -1.02 10.17
C GLY A 138 17.14 -2.26 10.82
N GLY A 139 16.87 -3.46 10.27
CA GLY A 139 17.42 -4.73 10.79
C GLY A 139 16.57 -5.41 11.86
N THR A 140 15.38 -4.88 12.18
CA THR A 140 14.46 -5.48 13.15
C THR A 140 13.08 -5.66 12.52
N SER A 141 12.43 -6.78 12.83
CA SER A 141 11.05 -7.06 12.45
C SER A 141 10.13 -5.98 13.01
N ASN A 142 9.29 -5.37 12.16
CA ASN A 142 8.40 -4.29 12.58
C ASN A 142 6.98 -4.54 12.07
N GLU A 143 6.09 -4.90 13.00
CA GLU A 143 4.67 -5.14 12.74
C GLU A 143 3.89 -3.84 12.42
N ASN A 144 4.45 -2.66 12.72
CA ASN A 144 3.85 -1.37 12.34
C ASN A 144 4.15 -0.93 10.91
N ILE A 145 4.89 -1.74 10.13
CA ILE A 145 5.29 -1.41 8.76
C ILE A 145 4.89 -2.57 7.84
N LYS A 146 4.26 -2.21 6.72
CA LYS A 146 3.99 -3.11 5.59
C LYS A 146 4.93 -2.74 4.44
N LEU A 147 5.52 -3.73 3.76
CA LEU A 147 6.26 -3.54 2.52
C LEU A 147 5.34 -3.83 1.34
N ILE A 148 5.14 -2.84 0.48
CA ILE A 148 4.38 -2.99 -0.75
C ILE A 148 5.40 -3.14 -1.88
N THR A 149 5.30 -4.23 -2.62
CA THR A 149 6.11 -4.48 -3.82
C THR A 149 5.20 -4.61 -5.02
N VAL A 150 5.41 -3.75 -6.01
CA VAL A 150 4.76 -3.83 -7.32
C VAL A 150 5.79 -4.28 -8.33
N GLN A 151 5.48 -5.33 -9.08
CA GLN A 151 6.33 -5.86 -10.15
C GLN A 151 5.58 -5.85 -11.46
N VAL A 152 6.23 -5.37 -12.51
CA VAL A 152 5.76 -5.53 -13.89
C VAL A 152 6.66 -6.53 -14.59
N THR A 153 6.06 -7.57 -15.16
CA THR A 153 6.75 -8.65 -15.85
C THR A 153 6.36 -8.75 -17.31
N ASP A 154 7.22 -9.37 -18.11
CA ASP A 154 6.84 -9.84 -19.44
C ASP A 154 5.93 -11.08 -19.37
N LYS A 155 5.51 -11.58 -20.54
CA LYS A 155 4.70 -12.81 -20.69
C LYS A 155 5.33 -14.08 -20.11
N ASN A 156 6.63 -14.07 -19.85
CA ASN A 156 7.39 -15.19 -19.28
C ASN A 156 7.67 -14.96 -17.79
N GLN A 157 7.00 -13.98 -17.16
CA GLN A 157 7.19 -13.59 -15.75
C GLN A 157 8.59 -13.06 -15.43
N LYS A 158 9.34 -12.59 -16.44
CA LYS A 158 10.61 -11.90 -16.21
C LYS A 158 10.32 -10.47 -15.75
N VAL A 159 10.86 -10.10 -14.59
CA VAL A 159 10.73 -8.75 -14.03
C VAL A 159 11.39 -7.72 -14.95
N ILE A 160 10.59 -6.74 -15.37
CA ILE A 160 11.03 -5.57 -16.15
C ILE A 160 11.30 -4.40 -15.22
N SER A 161 10.38 -4.17 -14.27
CA SER A 161 10.49 -3.16 -13.23
C SER A 161 9.92 -3.66 -11.91
N SER A 162 10.51 -3.22 -10.81
CA SER A 162 9.97 -3.44 -9.47
C SER A 162 10.09 -2.14 -8.68
N LEU A 163 8.96 -1.70 -8.12
CA LEU A 163 8.91 -0.58 -7.18
C LEU A 163 8.54 -1.11 -5.80
N LYS A 164 9.17 -0.54 -4.79
CA LYS A 164 8.98 -0.90 -3.39
C LYS A 164 8.74 0.35 -2.58
N THR A 165 7.78 0.29 -1.67
CA THR A 165 7.56 1.33 -0.68
C THR A 165 7.13 0.73 0.65
N TYR A 166 7.30 1.49 1.71
CA TYR A 166 6.87 1.11 3.05
C TYR A 166 5.67 1.96 3.45
N SER A 167 4.65 1.32 4.02
CA SER A 167 3.50 2.00 4.62
C SER A 167 3.45 1.73 6.11
N ALA A 168 3.27 2.79 6.90
CA ALA A 168 3.33 2.73 8.35
C ALA A 168 1.95 2.91 9.00
N ASN A 169 1.73 2.21 10.10
CA ASN A 169 0.56 2.32 10.97
C ASN A 169 0.57 3.66 11.74
N ILE A 170 0.18 4.75 11.08
CA ILE A 170 0.18 6.10 11.68
C ILE A 170 -1.22 6.71 11.80
N GLY A 171 -2.23 6.06 11.24
CA GLY A 171 -3.60 6.57 11.21
C GLY A 171 -3.75 7.88 10.42
N GLU A 172 -4.99 8.33 10.34
CA GLU A 172 -5.43 9.49 9.58
C GLU A 172 -5.73 10.69 10.49
N VAL A 173 -5.76 11.88 9.90
CA VAL A 173 -6.13 13.12 10.58
C VAL A 173 -7.45 13.62 10.01
N ASP A 174 -8.40 13.96 10.87
CA ASP A 174 -9.71 14.50 10.50
C ASP A 174 -9.68 16.04 10.43
N TYR A 175 -8.79 16.61 9.59
CA TYR A 175 -8.71 18.07 9.44
C TYR A 175 -9.94 18.67 8.71
N TYR A 176 -10.75 17.87 8.02
CA TYR A 176 -11.76 18.37 7.08
C TYR A 176 -13.19 18.49 7.62
N LYS A 177 -13.50 18.02 8.83
CA LYS A 177 -14.69 18.53 9.54
C LYS A 177 -14.39 19.93 10.08
N ARG A 178 -14.50 20.95 9.21
CA ARG A 178 -14.92 22.28 9.66
C ARG A 178 -16.27 22.08 10.35
N THR A 179 -16.26 22.06 11.67
CA THR A 179 -17.46 22.18 12.49
C THR A 179 -18.10 23.51 12.15
N TYR A 180 -19.15 23.47 11.32
CA TYR A 180 -20.10 24.57 11.22
C TYR A 180 -21.07 24.48 12.39
#